data_AF-A0A553KG43-F1
#
_entry.id   AF-A0A553KG43-F1
#
_cell.length_a   1.000
_cell.length_b   1.000
_cell.length_c   1.000
_cell.angle_alpha   90.00
_cell.angle_beta   90.00
_cell.angle_gamma   90.00
#
_symmetry.space_group_name_H-M   'P 1'
#
loop_
_entity.id
_entity.type
_entity.pdbx_description
1 polymer ?
#
loop_
_entity_poly.entity_id
_entity_poly.type
_entity_poly.pdbx_seq_one_letter_code
_entity_poly.pdbx_strand_id
1 'polypeptide(L)'
;MARERSPNRDKAFDLWVNSAGTMKLRDIAQVLGVSDSQIRKWKNQDNWDDKLKGNVTNPKSNVTDNRQSNASKRKGGPGAPKGNKYAVGNRGGAAPKGNSNAVTHGFFRRIFPDDEETHAVIGEIGVKSPLDILWENIVIQYTAIARAQKIMFVRDQQDLTRVLKRQKPGMFGDEVEWELQHAWDKHATFLQAQSRAMSTLQNMIAKYEELCRSDLATEEQRLRIEKLKAEIAMVKGDEEGAQDDGFIDALKGKALEVWQHESETEG
;
A
#
# COMPACT_ATOMS: atom_id res chain seq x y z
N MET A 1 17.68 42.24 11.63
CA MET A 1 17.87 43.49 10.87
C MET A 1 18.26 43.14 9.44
N ALA A 2 17.60 43.71 8.44
CA ALA A 2 17.99 43.52 7.04
C ALA A 2 19.37 44.16 6.79
N ARG A 3 20.26 43.48 6.07
CA ARG A 3 21.59 44.02 5.73
C ARG A 3 21.41 45.22 4.78
N GLU A 4 22.17 46.28 5.01
CA GLU A 4 22.21 47.44 4.12
C GLU A 4 22.64 47.02 2.70
N ARG A 5 22.07 47.71 1.71
CA ARG A 5 22.36 47.45 0.30
C ARG A 5 23.81 47.82 0.01
N SER A 6 24.56 46.93 -0.64
CA SER A 6 25.94 47.19 -1.02
C SER A 6 26.00 48.34 -2.04
N PRO A 7 26.84 49.37 -1.83
CA PRO A 7 27.04 50.46 -2.81
C PRO A 7 27.52 49.98 -4.19
N ASN A 8 28.20 48.84 -4.25
CA ASN A 8 28.67 48.25 -5.50
C ASN A 8 27.53 47.69 -6.35
N ARG A 9 26.38 47.37 -5.75
CA ARG A 9 25.20 46.87 -6.47
C ARG A 9 24.59 47.92 -7.39
N ASP A 10 24.55 49.16 -6.92
CA ASP A 10 23.96 50.27 -7.67
C ASP A 10 24.92 50.73 -8.78
N LYS A 11 26.23 50.83 -8.48
CA LYS A 11 27.27 51.08 -9.50
C LYS A 11 27.29 50.02 -10.61
N ALA A 12 27.05 48.76 -10.27
CA ALA A 12 26.98 47.67 -11.23
C ALA A 12 25.77 47.81 -12.17
N PHE A 13 24.63 48.28 -11.64
CA PHE A 13 23.44 48.56 -12.43
C PHE A 13 23.69 49.74 -13.38
N ASP A 14 24.32 50.81 -12.91
CA ASP A 14 24.64 51.99 -13.72
C ASP A 14 25.54 51.64 -14.91
N LEU A 15 26.60 50.85 -14.70
CA LEU A 15 27.47 50.36 -15.78
C LEU A 15 26.71 49.53 -16.82
N TRP A 16 25.76 48.71 -16.36
CA TRP A 16 24.94 47.88 -17.23
C TRP A 16 23.90 48.69 -18.02
N VAL A 17 23.29 49.71 -17.41
CA VAL A 17 22.35 50.62 -18.09
C VAL A 17 23.07 51.54 -19.08
N ASN A 18 24.22 52.10 -18.69
CA ASN A 18 25.03 52.97 -19.54
C ASN A 18 25.55 52.25 -20.80
N SER A 19 25.69 50.92 -20.73
CA SER A 19 26.04 50.09 -21.88
C SER A 19 24.84 49.57 -22.66
N ALA A 20 23.63 50.06 -22.37
CA ALA A 20 22.38 49.56 -22.96
C ALA A 20 22.23 48.03 -22.88
N GLY A 21 22.75 47.42 -21.81
CA GLY A 21 22.72 45.97 -21.60
C GLY A 21 23.70 45.14 -22.44
N THR A 22 24.62 45.79 -23.18
CA THR A 22 25.60 45.10 -24.04
C THR A 22 26.87 44.64 -23.30
N MET A 23 27.19 45.26 -22.15
CA MET A 23 28.39 44.90 -21.39
C MET A 23 28.24 43.54 -20.72
N LYS A 24 29.29 42.70 -20.82
CA LYS A 24 29.29 41.37 -20.18
C LYS A 24 29.39 41.54 -18.67
N LEU A 25 28.67 40.71 -17.93
CA LEU A 25 28.66 40.74 -16.45
C LEU A 25 30.05 40.47 -15.85
N ARG A 26 30.89 39.71 -16.56
CA ARG A 26 32.30 39.47 -16.19
C ARG A 26 33.13 40.75 -16.21
N ASP A 27 32.89 41.63 -17.16
CA ASP A 27 33.65 42.87 -17.31
C ASP A 27 33.23 43.86 -16.21
N ILE A 28 31.93 43.92 -15.89
CA ILE A 28 31.39 44.69 -14.75
C ILE A 28 31.96 44.18 -13.42
N ALA A 29 32.03 42.86 -13.28
CA ALA A 29 32.61 42.21 -12.11
C ALA A 29 34.09 42.57 -11.93
N GLN A 30 34.87 42.59 -13.02
CA GLN A 30 36.28 42.99 -13.02
C GLN A 30 36.47 44.47 -12.64
N VAL A 31 35.64 45.37 -13.19
CA VAL A 31 35.70 46.81 -12.88
C VAL A 31 35.39 47.09 -11.41
N LEU A 32 34.46 46.34 -10.80
CA LEU A 32 34.03 46.55 -9.42
C LEU A 32 34.76 45.70 -8.39
N GLY A 33 35.65 44.79 -8.82
CA GLY A 33 36.36 43.86 -7.94
C GLY A 33 35.43 42.88 -7.22
N VAL A 34 34.31 42.50 -7.84
CA VAL A 34 33.31 41.56 -7.28
C VAL A 34 33.27 40.29 -8.15
N SER A 35 32.74 39.17 -7.65
CA SER A 35 32.56 37.97 -8.47
C SER A 35 31.44 38.11 -9.51
N ASP A 36 31.62 37.49 -10.69
CA ASP A 36 30.59 37.43 -11.75
C ASP A 36 29.27 36.81 -11.24
N SER A 37 29.36 35.83 -10.33
CA SER A 37 28.20 35.20 -9.69
C SER A 37 27.36 36.19 -8.87
N GLN A 38 28.00 37.15 -8.21
CA GLN A 38 27.33 38.16 -7.42
C GLN A 38 26.62 39.20 -8.30
N ILE A 39 27.25 39.61 -9.41
CA ILE A 39 26.62 40.50 -10.40
C ILE A 39 25.40 39.82 -11.03
N ARG A 40 25.50 38.54 -11.39
CA ARG A 40 24.37 37.73 -11.87
C ARG A 40 23.22 37.67 -10.86
N LYS A 41 23.53 37.46 -9.58
CA LYS A 41 22.53 37.45 -8.51
C LYS A 41 21.82 38.78 -8.39
N TRP A 42 22.54 39.90 -8.41
CA TRP A 42 21.95 41.24 -8.34
C TRP A 42 21.08 41.56 -9.56
N LYS A 43 21.56 41.21 -10.77
CA LYS A 43 20.81 41.38 -12.03
C LYS A 43 19.44 40.70 -11.98
N ASN A 44 19.39 39.47 -11.48
CA ASN A 44 18.15 38.72 -11.31
C ASN A 44 17.29 39.26 -10.17
N GLN A 45 17.87 39.59 -9.02
CA GLN A 45 17.11 40.01 -7.83
C GLN A 45 16.47 41.39 -7.99
N ASP A 46 17.07 42.26 -8.82
CA ASP A 46 16.54 43.61 -9.11
C ASP A 46 15.85 43.72 -10.47
N ASN A 47 15.67 42.61 -11.19
CA ASN A 47 15.08 42.54 -12.54
C ASN A 47 15.63 43.61 -13.49
N TRP A 48 16.96 43.66 -13.64
CA TRP A 48 17.61 44.71 -14.45
C TRP A 48 17.11 44.72 -15.90
N ASP A 49 16.87 43.54 -16.50
CA ASP A 49 16.35 43.42 -17.87
C ASP A 49 15.00 44.13 -18.06
N ASP A 50 14.12 44.08 -17.06
CA ASP A 50 12.80 44.72 -17.10
C ASP A 50 12.92 46.23 -16.94
N LYS A 51 13.93 46.70 -16.20
CA LYS A 51 14.21 48.14 -16.02
C LYS A 51 14.83 48.78 -17.26
N LEU A 52 15.60 48.02 -18.04
CA LEU A 52 16.16 48.47 -19.31
C LEU A 52 15.12 48.45 -20.44
N LYS A 53 14.25 47.43 -20.45
CA LYS A 53 13.10 47.34 -21.36
C LYS A 53 11.95 48.21 -20.85
N GLY A 54 12.19 49.50 -20.69
CA GLY A 54 11.17 50.45 -20.24
C GLY A 54 9.90 50.30 -21.08
N ASN A 55 8.79 49.89 -20.46
CA ASN A 55 7.41 49.87 -20.96
C ASN A 55 7.20 49.78 -22.49
N VAL A 56 7.89 48.86 -23.17
CA VAL A 56 7.56 48.49 -24.55
C VAL A 56 6.98 47.09 -24.52
N THR A 57 5.67 47.01 -24.73
CA THR A 57 4.96 45.74 -24.96
C THR A 57 5.67 44.94 -26.06
N ASN A 58 6.16 43.75 -25.72
CA ASN A 58 6.75 42.84 -26.70
C ASN A 58 5.75 42.57 -27.84
N PRO A 59 6.05 42.89 -29.12
CA PRO A 59 5.32 42.30 -30.22
C PRO A 59 5.62 40.80 -30.23
N LYS A 60 4.55 39.99 -30.30
CA LYS A 60 4.60 38.52 -30.38
C LYS A 60 5.69 38.06 -31.35
N SER A 61 6.78 37.49 -30.85
CA SER A 61 7.65 36.63 -31.64
C SER A 61 7.38 35.18 -31.25
N ASN A 62 6.91 34.41 -32.24
CA ASN A 62 6.92 32.96 -32.18
C ASN A 62 8.37 32.50 -32.34
N VAL A 63 9.07 32.31 -31.23
CA VAL A 63 10.27 31.47 -31.19
C VAL A 63 10.01 30.42 -30.14
N THR A 64 9.96 29.17 -30.59
CA THR A 64 9.79 27.97 -29.79
C THR A 64 10.87 27.91 -28.73
N ASP A 65 10.56 28.33 -27.51
CA ASP A 65 11.39 28.08 -26.35
C ASP A 65 11.11 26.64 -25.90
N ASN A 66 12.01 25.74 -26.31
CA ASN A 66 12.10 24.38 -25.79
C ASN A 66 12.50 24.45 -24.32
N ARG A 67 11.54 24.81 -23.46
CA ARG A 67 11.68 24.70 -22.02
C ARG A 67 11.19 23.33 -21.61
N GLN A 68 12.15 22.41 -21.52
CA GLN A 68 12.12 21.39 -20.46
C GLN A 68 12.03 22.12 -19.12
N SER A 69 10.81 22.43 -18.69
CA SER A 69 10.50 22.83 -17.34
C SER A 69 9.55 21.81 -16.74
N ASN A 70 10.12 21.01 -15.85
CA ASN A 70 9.41 20.24 -14.85
C ASN A 70 8.31 21.09 -14.17
N ALA A 71 7.24 20.40 -13.79
CA ALA A 71 6.24 20.81 -12.80
C ALA A 71 5.30 21.97 -13.18
N SER A 72 4.16 21.64 -13.78
CA SER A 72 2.88 21.68 -13.05
C SER A 72 1.74 21.30 -14.00
N LYS A 73 1.22 20.11 -13.76
CA LYS A 73 0.08 19.49 -14.43
C LYS A 73 -1.17 20.34 -14.14
N ARG A 74 -1.42 21.37 -14.94
CA ARG A 74 -2.73 22.03 -14.97
C ARG A 74 -3.75 21.04 -15.52
N LYS A 75 -4.72 20.68 -14.67
CA LYS A 75 -5.92 19.91 -15.05
C LYS A 75 -6.62 20.61 -16.22
N GLY A 76 -6.78 19.90 -17.32
CA GLY A 76 -7.41 20.37 -18.55
C GLY A 76 -6.43 20.28 -19.71
N GLY A 77 -6.48 19.18 -20.47
CA GLY A 77 -5.76 19.06 -21.74
C GLY A 77 -6.14 20.18 -22.71
N PRO A 78 -5.47 20.32 -23.87
CA PRO A 78 -5.83 21.32 -24.85
C PRO A 78 -7.26 21.07 -25.29
N GLY A 79 -8.18 21.86 -24.73
CA GLY A 79 -9.56 21.90 -25.19
C GLY A 79 -9.57 22.26 -26.67
N ALA A 80 -10.66 21.89 -27.35
CA ALA A 80 -10.86 22.28 -28.73
C ALA A 80 -10.54 23.79 -28.92
N PRO A 81 -9.82 24.17 -29.98
CA PRO A 81 -9.50 25.56 -30.26
C PRO A 81 -10.74 26.45 -30.17
N LYS A 82 -10.59 27.63 -29.55
CA LYS A 82 -11.71 28.56 -29.35
C LYS A 82 -12.30 28.93 -30.72
N GLY A 83 -13.57 28.58 -30.95
CA GLY A 83 -14.24 28.76 -32.26
C GLY A 83 -14.27 27.52 -33.16
N ASN A 84 -13.88 26.35 -32.66
CA ASN A 84 -14.01 25.09 -33.39
C ASN A 84 -15.48 24.79 -33.75
N LYS A 85 -15.79 24.75 -35.05
CA LYS A 85 -17.13 24.43 -35.59
C LYS A 85 -17.34 22.94 -35.89
N TYR A 86 -16.34 22.07 -35.70
CA TYR A 86 -16.42 20.62 -35.96
C TYR A 86 -17.44 19.87 -35.10
N ALA A 87 -18.04 20.51 -34.08
CA ALA A 87 -19.10 19.95 -33.25
C ALA A 87 -20.49 20.59 -33.50
N VAL A 88 -20.60 21.59 -34.39
CA VAL A 88 -21.88 22.26 -34.69
C VAL A 88 -22.76 21.29 -35.49
N GLY A 89 -23.87 20.86 -34.89
CA GLY A 89 -24.81 19.88 -35.49
C GLY A 89 -24.67 18.45 -34.98
N ASN A 90 -23.62 18.14 -34.22
CA ASN A 90 -23.56 16.87 -33.49
C ASN A 90 -24.43 16.98 -32.23
N ARG A 91 -25.40 16.08 -32.08
CA ARG A 91 -26.04 15.85 -30.77
C ARG A 91 -24.93 15.31 -29.88
N GLY A 92 -24.30 16.18 -29.07
CA GLY A 92 -23.20 15.79 -28.18
C GLY A 92 -23.50 14.43 -27.54
N GLY A 93 -22.77 13.41 -27.98
CA GLY A 93 -23.10 12.04 -27.68
C GLY A 93 -22.61 11.72 -26.29
N ALA A 94 -23.47 11.13 -25.46
CA ALA A 94 -23.01 10.36 -24.32
C ALA A 94 -21.90 9.41 -24.77
N ALA A 95 -20.92 9.21 -23.90
CA ALA A 95 -19.86 8.24 -24.05
C ALA A 95 -20.43 6.92 -24.66
N PRO A 96 -19.79 6.32 -25.69
CA PRO A 96 -20.28 5.10 -26.32
C PRO A 96 -20.67 4.05 -25.29
N LYS A 97 -21.71 3.24 -25.56
CA LYS A 97 -22.16 2.20 -24.62
C LYS A 97 -20.98 1.26 -24.34
N GLY A 98 -20.51 1.21 -23.09
CA GLY A 98 -19.27 0.51 -22.70
C GLY A 98 -18.03 1.38 -22.50
N ASN A 99 -18.14 2.70 -22.63
CA ASN A 99 -17.04 3.63 -22.36
C ASN A 99 -16.87 3.88 -20.85
N SER A 100 -15.73 3.46 -20.31
CA SER A 100 -15.34 3.55 -18.90
C SER A 100 -14.53 4.81 -18.54
N ASN A 101 -14.60 5.89 -19.33
CA ASN A 101 -13.73 7.08 -19.20
C ASN A 101 -13.78 7.80 -17.84
N ALA A 102 -14.74 7.49 -16.96
CA ALA A 102 -14.91 8.09 -15.64
C ALA A 102 -14.64 7.14 -14.47
N VAL A 103 -14.17 5.91 -14.70
CA VAL A 103 -14.02 4.91 -13.63
C VAL A 103 -12.63 5.02 -13.00
N THR A 104 -12.61 5.29 -11.70
CA THR A 104 -11.42 5.54 -10.86
C THR A 104 -10.49 4.33 -10.68
N HIS A 105 -10.93 3.13 -11.04
CA HIS A 105 -10.28 1.86 -10.68
C HIS A 105 -9.74 1.06 -11.89
N GLY A 106 -9.11 1.74 -12.84
CA GLY A 106 -8.59 1.13 -14.08
C GLY A 106 -7.49 0.05 -13.89
N PHE A 107 -6.79 0.02 -12.75
CA PHE A 107 -5.85 -1.06 -12.42
C PHE A 107 -6.57 -2.33 -11.95
N PHE A 108 -7.54 -2.19 -11.05
CA PHE A 108 -8.24 -3.31 -10.42
C PHE A 108 -9.19 -4.03 -11.38
N ARG A 109 -9.87 -3.32 -12.28
CA ARG A 109 -10.76 -3.94 -13.29
C ARG A 109 -10.05 -4.92 -14.25
N ARG A 110 -8.73 -4.85 -14.39
CA ARG A 110 -7.98 -5.81 -15.21
C ARG A 110 -7.77 -7.16 -14.53
N ILE A 111 -7.83 -7.17 -13.20
CA ILE A 111 -7.52 -8.33 -12.35
C ILE A 111 -8.80 -8.88 -11.73
N PHE A 112 -9.71 -7.99 -11.32
CA PHE A 112 -10.95 -8.32 -10.63
C PHE A 112 -12.16 -8.20 -11.57
N PRO A 113 -13.23 -8.98 -11.33
CA PRO A 113 -14.46 -8.88 -12.11
C PRO A 113 -15.09 -7.48 -12.03
N ASP A 114 -15.84 -7.11 -13.06
CA ASP A 114 -16.47 -5.79 -13.20
C ASP A 114 -17.90 -5.78 -12.65
N ASP A 115 -18.05 -6.11 -11.36
CA ASP A 115 -19.31 -6.18 -10.64
C ASP A 115 -19.40 -5.14 -9.50
N GLU A 116 -20.63 -4.78 -9.10
CA GLU A 116 -20.90 -3.72 -8.13
C GLU A 116 -20.31 -4.01 -6.74
N GLU A 117 -20.30 -5.29 -6.33
CA GLU A 117 -19.74 -5.72 -5.03
C GLU A 117 -18.22 -5.51 -5.01
N THR A 118 -17.52 -5.95 -6.05
CA THR A 118 -16.08 -5.75 -6.21
C THR A 118 -15.70 -4.25 -6.21
N HIS A 119 -16.48 -3.40 -6.89
CA HIS A 119 -16.24 -1.95 -6.90
C HIS A 119 -16.44 -1.31 -5.53
N ALA A 120 -17.47 -1.73 -4.79
CA ALA A 120 -17.71 -1.28 -3.42
C ALA A 120 -16.52 -1.62 -2.51
N VAL A 121 -16.04 -2.86 -2.56
CA VAL A 121 -14.88 -3.31 -1.79
C VAL A 121 -13.61 -2.53 -2.14
N ILE A 122 -13.31 -2.35 -3.43
CA ILE A 122 -12.13 -1.59 -3.87
C ILE A 122 -12.23 -0.11 -3.43
N GLY A 123 -13.43 0.47 -3.54
CA GLY A 123 -13.71 1.83 -3.09
C GLY A 123 -13.44 2.00 -1.60
N GLU A 124 -13.92 1.07 -0.77
CA GLU A 124 -13.67 1.07 0.67
C GLU A 124 -12.19 0.90 1.02
N ILE A 125 -11.48 -0.02 0.35
CA ILE A 125 -10.04 -0.24 0.57
C ILE A 125 -9.24 1.02 0.27
N GLY A 126 -9.60 1.75 -0.79
CA GLY A 126 -8.89 2.98 -1.20
C GLY A 126 -9.01 4.13 -0.20
N VAL A 127 -9.99 4.10 0.70
CA VAL A 127 -10.21 5.14 1.72
C VAL A 127 -9.54 4.79 3.04
N LYS A 128 -9.31 3.51 3.33
CA LYS A 128 -8.75 3.04 4.60
C LYS A 128 -7.25 3.32 4.69
N SER A 129 -6.78 3.66 5.90
CA SER A 129 -5.35 3.75 6.15
C SER A 129 -4.70 2.36 6.12
N PRO A 130 -3.40 2.23 5.77
CA PRO A 130 -2.70 0.96 5.83
C PRO A 130 -2.78 0.28 7.21
N LEU A 131 -2.86 1.10 8.27
CA LEU A 131 -2.99 0.63 9.64
C LEU A 131 -4.38 0.01 9.87
N ASP A 132 -5.45 0.68 9.44
CA ASP A 132 -6.82 0.15 9.60
C ASP A 132 -7.03 -1.14 8.80
N ILE A 133 -6.45 -1.24 7.60
CA ILE A 133 -6.48 -2.49 6.81
C ILE A 133 -5.81 -3.63 7.57
N LEU A 134 -4.64 -3.38 8.17
CA LEU A 134 -3.94 -4.39 8.97
C LEU A 134 -4.76 -4.80 10.20
N TRP A 135 -5.39 -3.83 10.87
CA TRP A 135 -6.27 -4.10 12.02
C TRP A 135 -7.47 -4.97 11.64
N GLU A 136 -8.16 -4.65 10.55
CA GLU A 136 -9.30 -5.44 10.08
C GLU A 136 -8.89 -6.88 9.76
N ASN A 137 -7.71 -7.08 9.15
CA ASN A 137 -7.18 -8.42 8.90
C ASN A 137 -6.88 -9.19 10.20
N ILE A 138 -6.37 -8.53 11.23
CA ILE A 138 -6.17 -9.13 12.56
C ILE A 138 -7.51 -9.61 13.13
N VAL A 139 -8.56 -8.78 13.05
CA VAL A 139 -9.90 -9.14 13.53
C VAL A 139 -10.50 -10.31 12.73
N ILE A 140 -10.40 -10.28 11.40
CA ILE A 140 -10.87 -11.37 10.54
C ILE A 140 -10.15 -12.68 10.88
N GLN A 141 -8.82 -12.65 11.05
CA GLN A 141 -8.06 -13.85 11.37
C GLN A 141 -8.41 -14.39 12.76
N TYR A 142 -8.51 -13.51 13.77
CA TYR A 142 -8.91 -13.91 15.12
C TYR A 142 -10.31 -14.52 15.14
N THR A 143 -11.28 -13.90 14.47
CA THR A 143 -12.66 -14.40 14.39
C THR A 143 -12.74 -15.73 13.64
N ALA A 144 -11.96 -15.91 12.58
CA ALA A 144 -11.86 -17.19 11.87
C ALA A 144 -11.31 -18.30 12.77
N ILE A 145 -10.27 -18.02 13.56
CA ILE A 145 -9.71 -18.97 14.54
C ILE A 145 -10.75 -19.33 15.60
N ALA A 146 -11.42 -18.33 16.20
CA ALA A 146 -12.45 -18.54 17.21
C ALA A 146 -13.65 -19.34 16.67
N ARG A 147 -14.04 -19.10 15.41
CA ARG A 147 -15.09 -19.88 14.73
C ARG A 147 -14.63 -21.31 14.42
N ALA A 148 -13.39 -21.49 13.99
CA ALA A 148 -12.82 -22.81 13.71
C ALA A 148 -12.80 -23.70 14.98
N GLN A 149 -12.48 -23.11 16.13
CA GLN A 149 -12.55 -23.80 17.43
C GLN A 149 -13.96 -24.35 17.73
N LYS A 150 -15.03 -23.68 17.27
CA LYS A 150 -16.41 -24.16 17.46
C LYS A 150 -16.84 -25.27 16.48
N ILE A 151 -16.24 -25.32 15.29
CA ILE A 151 -16.69 -26.20 14.21
C ILE A 151 -15.89 -27.52 14.19
N MET A 152 -14.62 -27.49 14.55
CA MET A 152 -13.67 -28.61 14.37
C MET A 152 -13.64 -29.62 15.54
N PHE A 153 -14.71 -29.76 16.32
CA PHE A 153 -14.71 -30.67 17.47
C PHE A 153 -14.61 -32.14 17.05
N VAL A 154 -13.61 -32.83 17.60
CA VAL A 154 -13.55 -34.29 17.67
C VAL A 154 -14.40 -34.72 18.86
N ARG A 155 -15.37 -35.61 18.65
CA ARG A 155 -16.33 -36.00 19.70
C ARG A 155 -15.67 -36.80 20.83
N ASP A 156 -14.86 -37.79 20.45
CA ASP A 156 -14.15 -38.69 21.36
C ASP A 156 -13.01 -39.41 20.60
N GLN A 157 -12.26 -40.28 21.30
CA GLN A 157 -11.14 -41.05 20.73
C GLN A 157 -11.56 -41.98 19.58
N GLN A 158 -12.84 -42.36 19.50
CA GLN A 158 -13.39 -43.26 18.49
C GLN A 158 -14.12 -42.51 17.35
N ASP A 159 -14.07 -41.16 17.34
CA ASP A 159 -14.73 -40.33 16.33
C ASP A 159 -14.17 -40.56 14.92
N LEU A 160 -14.84 -41.48 14.21
CA LEU A 160 -14.51 -41.90 12.88
C LEU A 160 -15.52 -41.33 11.88
N THR A 161 -15.03 -40.56 10.90
CA THR A 161 -15.85 -40.08 9.79
C THR A 161 -15.58 -40.92 8.55
N ARG A 162 -16.64 -41.42 7.92
CA ARG A 162 -16.57 -42.19 6.67
C ARG A 162 -17.14 -41.34 5.54
N VAL A 163 -16.34 -41.07 4.53
CA VAL A 163 -16.78 -40.34 3.33
C VAL A 163 -16.66 -41.26 2.13
N LEU A 164 -17.73 -41.38 1.35
CA LEU A 164 -17.71 -42.16 0.12
C LEU A 164 -16.86 -41.44 -0.91
N LYS A 165 -15.72 -42.01 -1.27
CA LYS A 165 -14.78 -41.40 -2.21
C LYS A 165 -15.05 -41.84 -3.64
N ARG A 166 -15.41 -43.11 -3.82
CA ARG A 166 -15.71 -43.68 -5.14
C ARG A 166 -16.72 -44.80 -5.03
N GLN A 167 -17.69 -44.82 -5.94
CA GLN A 167 -18.54 -45.96 -6.18
C GLN A 167 -18.46 -46.32 -7.66
N LYS A 168 -18.11 -47.56 -7.96
CA LYS A 168 -18.14 -48.09 -9.32
C LYS A 168 -19.14 -49.24 -9.39
N PRO A 169 -20.19 -49.11 -10.21
CA PRO A 169 -21.12 -50.22 -10.41
C PRO A 169 -20.42 -51.35 -11.19
N GLY A 170 -20.48 -52.56 -10.66
CA GLY A 170 -19.87 -53.75 -11.23
C GLY A 170 -20.89 -54.86 -11.50
N MET A 171 -20.59 -55.74 -12.46
CA MET A 171 -21.48 -56.84 -12.88
C MET A 171 -21.82 -57.84 -11.75
N PHE A 172 -21.02 -57.90 -10.68
CA PHE A 172 -21.22 -58.79 -9.52
C PHE A 172 -21.33 -58.03 -8.19
N GLY A 173 -21.58 -56.71 -8.24
CA GLY A 173 -21.68 -55.85 -7.07
C GLY A 173 -20.91 -54.55 -7.26
N ASP A 174 -21.32 -53.51 -6.53
CA ASP A 174 -20.67 -52.21 -6.56
C ASP A 174 -19.35 -52.23 -5.78
N GLU A 175 -18.29 -51.70 -6.38
CA GLU A 175 -17.02 -51.43 -5.70
C GLU A 175 -17.12 -50.05 -5.01
N VAL A 176 -17.04 -50.04 -3.68
CA VAL A 176 -17.23 -48.84 -2.85
C VAL A 176 -15.93 -48.53 -2.09
N GLU A 177 -15.30 -47.39 -2.38
CA GLU A 177 -14.09 -46.89 -1.70
C GLU A 177 -14.48 -45.83 -0.67
N TRP A 178 -14.15 -46.07 0.60
CA TRP A 178 -14.38 -45.14 1.70
C TRP A 178 -13.09 -44.45 2.11
N GLU A 179 -13.14 -43.14 2.30
CA GLU A 179 -12.14 -42.39 3.04
C GLU A 179 -12.52 -42.39 4.52
N LEU A 180 -11.57 -42.79 5.37
CA LEU A 180 -11.74 -42.83 6.82
C LEU A 180 -10.91 -41.69 7.41
N GLN A 181 -11.56 -40.83 8.18
CA GLN A 181 -10.89 -39.79 8.97
C GLN A 181 -10.99 -40.15 10.44
N HIS A 182 -9.86 -40.48 11.06
CA HIS A 182 -9.80 -40.84 12.46
C HIS A 182 -9.77 -39.61 13.38
N ALA A 183 -10.18 -39.80 14.63
CA ALA A 183 -10.21 -38.76 15.65
C ALA A 183 -8.85 -38.06 15.82
N TRP A 184 -7.78 -38.84 15.88
CA TRP A 184 -6.42 -38.34 16.05
C TRP A 184 -5.92 -37.57 14.82
N ASP A 185 -6.23 -38.03 13.60
CA ASP A 185 -5.90 -37.32 12.36
C ASP A 185 -6.59 -35.94 12.28
N LYS A 186 -7.90 -35.90 12.60
CA LYS A 186 -8.67 -34.64 12.64
C LYS A 186 -8.08 -33.69 13.67
N HIS A 187 -7.76 -34.20 14.86
CA HIS A 187 -7.21 -33.41 15.96
C HIS A 187 -5.81 -32.85 15.62
N ALA A 188 -4.92 -33.69 15.09
CA ALA A 188 -3.58 -33.28 14.66
C ALA A 188 -3.64 -32.22 13.55
N THR A 189 -4.49 -32.45 12.54
CA THR A 189 -4.71 -31.48 11.45
C THR A 189 -5.23 -30.15 11.98
N PHE A 190 -6.19 -30.19 12.92
CA PHE A 190 -6.73 -29.00 13.56
C PHE A 190 -5.67 -28.22 14.34
N LEU A 191 -4.90 -28.90 15.21
CA LEU A 191 -3.83 -28.26 15.99
C LEU A 191 -2.77 -27.65 15.07
N GLN A 192 -2.38 -28.34 14.01
CA GLN A 192 -1.41 -27.81 13.05
C GLN A 192 -1.94 -26.59 12.30
N ALA A 193 -3.20 -26.62 11.85
CA ALA A 193 -3.85 -25.48 11.20
C ALA A 193 -3.99 -24.29 12.17
N GLN A 194 -4.38 -24.55 13.42
CA GLN A 194 -4.54 -23.55 14.46
C GLN A 194 -3.19 -22.91 14.83
N SER A 195 -2.14 -23.70 15.01
CA SER A 195 -0.79 -23.20 15.31
C SER A 195 -0.31 -22.24 14.23
N ARG A 196 -0.43 -22.62 12.94
CA ARG A 196 -0.08 -21.76 11.80
C ARG A 196 -0.90 -20.47 11.80
N ALA A 197 -2.21 -20.56 11.99
CA ALA A 197 -3.10 -19.40 12.05
C ALA A 197 -2.72 -18.45 13.20
N MET A 198 -2.42 -18.99 14.38
CA MET A 198 -1.97 -18.20 15.53
C MET A 198 -0.63 -17.51 15.27
N SER A 199 0.35 -18.19 14.66
CA SER A 199 1.63 -17.55 14.30
C SER A 199 1.43 -16.40 13.31
N THR A 200 0.53 -16.55 12.32
CA THR A 200 0.21 -15.43 11.41
C THR A 200 -0.43 -14.25 12.13
N LEU A 201 -1.35 -14.53 13.07
CA LEU A 201 -2.01 -13.50 13.89
C LEU A 201 -0.99 -12.75 14.76
N GLN A 202 -0.09 -13.46 15.43
CA GLN A 202 0.99 -12.87 16.24
C GLN A 202 1.88 -11.95 15.40
N ASN A 203 2.26 -12.39 14.20
CA ASN A 203 3.07 -11.58 13.28
C ASN A 203 2.34 -10.31 12.82
N MET A 204 1.03 -10.39 12.53
CA MET A 204 0.24 -9.21 12.17
C MET A 204 0.13 -8.22 13.35
N ILE A 205 -0.12 -8.71 14.57
CA ILE A 205 -0.15 -7.89 15.78
C ILE A 205 1.21 -7.20 16.00
N ALA A 206 2.31 -7.92 15.87
CA ALA A 206 3.65 -7.35 16.03
C ALA A 206 3.95 -6.23 15.01
N LYS A 207 3.58 -6.42 13.74
CA LYS A 207 3.70 -5.37 12.70
C LYS A 207 2.80 -4.18 12.98
N TYR A 208 1.58 -4.44 13.46
CA TYR A 208 0.64 -3.38 13.81
C TYR A 208 1.16 -2.52 14.98
N GLU A 209 1.77 -3.14 15.99
CA GLU A 209 2.45 -2.43 17.07
C GLU A 209 3.64 -1.59 16.61
N GLU A 210 4.46 -2.14 15.71
CA GLU A 210 5.60 -1.41 15.15
C GLU A 210 5.15 -0.15 14.41
N LEU A 211 4.11 -0.27 13.57
CA LEU A 211 3.51 0.88 12.89
C LEU A 211 2.87 1.87 13.88
N CYS A 212 2.28 1.37 14.98
CA CYS A 212 1.71 2.20 16.04
C CYS A 212 2.75 2.94 16.91
N ARG A 213 4.02 2.52 16.87
CA ARG A 213 5.13 3.23 17.55
C ARG A 213 5.62 4.44 16.75
N SER A 214 5.33 4.51 15.46
CA SER A 214 5.63 5.70 14.64
C SER A 214 4.73 6.89 15.02
N ASP A 215 5.20 8.12 14.81
CA ASP A 215 4.51 9.38 15.17
C ASP A 215 3.15 9.62 14.46
N LEU A 216 2.69 8.67 13.64
CA LEU A 216 1.43 8.72 12.89
C LEU A 216 0.26 8.01 13.61
N ALA A 217 0.50 7.37 14.75
CA ALA A 217 -0.49 6.56 15.44
C ALA A 217 -1.33 7.38 16.44
N THR A 218 -2.64 7.29 16.29
CA THR A 218 -3.62 7.90 17.21
C THR A 218 -3.70 7.11 18.51
N GLU A 219 -3.99 7.75 19.65
CA GLU A 219 -4.15 7.06 20.95
C GLU A 219 -5.17 5.91 20.89
N GLU A 220 -6.26 6.09 20.12
CA GLU A 220 -7.26 5.05 19.89
C GLU A 220 -6.69 3.75 19.30
N GLN A 221 -5.69 3.85 18.43
CA GLN A 221 -5.08 2.68 17.78
C GLN A 221 -4.20 1.89 18.75
N ARG A 222 -3.56 2.56 19.70
CA ARG A 222 -2.78 1.91 20.77
C ARG A 222 -3.69 1.15 21.74
N LEU A 223 -4.80 1.76 22.15
CA LEU A 223 -5.78 1.15 23.06
C LEU A 223 -6.46 -0.09 22.47
N ARG A 224 -6.68 -0.12 21.14
CA ARG A 224 -7.23 -1.30 20.44
C ARG A 224 -6.35 -2.54 20.63
N ILE A 225 -5.03 -2.39 20.52
CA ILE A 225 -4.07 -3.50 20.69
C ILE A 225 -4.10 -4.00 22.12
N GLU A 226 -4.05 -3.08 23.10
CA GLU A 226 -4.03 -3.44 24.52
C GLU A 226 -5.29 -4.23 24.89
N LYS A 227 -6.46 -3.78 24.42
CA LYS A 227 -7.72 -4.51 24.60
C LYS A 227 -7.66 -5.90 23.96
N LEU A 228 -7.20 -6.02 22.73
CA LEU A 228 -7.13 -7.31 22.03
C LEU A 228 -6.13 -8.26 22.70
N LYS A 229 -5.01 -7.76 23.21
CA LYS A 229 -4.08 -8.55 24.04
C LYS A 229 -4.75 -9.03 25.32
N ALA A 230 -5.50 -8.17 25.99
CA ALA A 230 -6.25 -8.56 27.19
C ALA A 230 -7.29 -9.63 26.86
N GLU A 231 -8.04 -9.51 25.76
CA GLU A 231 -8.99 -10.53 25.33
C GLU A 231 -8.30 -11.85 24.96
N ILE A 232 -7.16 -11.82 24.25
CA ILE A 232 -6.36 -13.02 23.98
C ILE A 232 -5.84 -13.63 25.28
N ALA A 233 -5.39 -12.81 26.24
CA ALA A 233 -4.91 -13.28 27.53
C ALA A 233 -6.03 -13.91 28.36
N MET A 234 -7.25 -13.37 28.31
CA MET A 234 -8.44 -13.98 28.93
C MET A 234 -8.82 -15.29 28.25
N VAL A 235 -8.70 -15.39 26.92
CA VAL A 235 -8.90 -16.66 26.20
C VAL A 235 -7.78 -17.67 26.50
N LYS A 236 -6.56 -17.20 26.80
CA LYS A 236 -5.44 -18.03 27.29
C LYS A 236 -5.51 -18.30 28.79
N GLY A 237 -6.40 -17.64 29.53
CA GLY A 237 -6.36 -17.50 30.98
C GLY A 237 -7.46 -18.27 31.69
N ASP A 238 -7.43 -19.58 31.53
CA ASP A 238 -7.76 -20.58 32.57
C ASP A 238 -6.62 -21.66 32.61
N GLU A 239 -5.41 -21.26 32.21
CA GLU A 239 -4.16 -22.02 32.32
C GLU A 239 -3.04 -21.11 32.85
N GLU A 240 -3.18 -20.64 34.09
CA GLU A 240 -2.00 -20.32 34.91
C GLU A 240 -1.26 -21.63 35.19
N GLY A 241 -0.49 -22.11 34.20
CA GLY A 241 0.24 -23.37 34.29
C GLY A 241 0.97 -23.82 33.02
N ALA A 242 0.65 -23.26 31.84
CA ALA A 242 1.33 -23.64 30.61
C ALA A 242 2.66 -22.87 30.44
N GLN A 243 3.65 -23.25 31.25
CA GLN A 243 5.02 -23.26 30.73
C GLN A 243 5.01 -24.13 29.47
N ASP A 244 5.79 -23.75 28.46
CA ASP A 244 6.10 -24.60 27.31
C ASP A 244 6.82 -25.84 27.83
N ASP A 245 6.04 -26.84 28.27
CA ASP A 245 6.46 -28.05 28.99
C ASP A 245 7.09 -29.09 28.05
N GLY A 246 7.44 -28.67 26.84
CA GLY A 246 7.99 -29.55 25.81
C GLY A 246 7.00 -30.63 25.39
N PHE A 247 5.69 -30.54 25.72
CA PHE A 247 4.70 -31.54 25.35
C PHE A 247 4.62 -31.75 23.83
N ILE A 248 4.76 -30.68 23.03
CA ILE A 248 4.81 -30.79 21.56
C ILE A 248 6.09 -31.47 21.06
N ASP A 249 7.23 -31.24 21.71
CA ASP A 249 8.47 -31.93 21.35
C ASP A 249 8.51 -33.38 21.85
N ALA A 250 7.86 -33.68 22.98
CA ALA A 250 7.63 -35.04 23.48
C ALA A 250 6.68 -35.84 22.59
N LEU A 251 5.66 -35.20 22.00
CA LEU A 251 4.76 -35.82 21.02
C LEU A 251 5.48 -36.16 19.71
N LYS A 252 6.39 -35.29 19.25
CA LYS A 252 7.25 -35.57 18.10
C LYS A 252 8.23 -36.71 18.37
N GLY A 253 8.76 -36.82 19.60
CA GLY A 253 9.64 -37.93 20.02
C GLY A 253 8.91 -39.27 20.16
N LYS A 254 7.74 -39.30 20.82
CA LYS A 254 6.95 -40.52 21.02
C LYS A 254 6.36 -41.10 19.73
N ALA A 255 6.00 -40.25 18.77
CA ALA A 255 5.58 -40.70 17.45
C ALA A 255 6.69 -41.44 16.69
N LEU A 256 7.97 -41.26 17.08
CA LEU A 256 9.10 -41.98 16.51
C LEU A 256 9.38 -43.31 17.24
N GLU A 257 9.22 -43.34 18.57
CA GLU A 257 9.53 -44.52 19.41
C GLU A 257 8.46 -45.60 19.38
N VAL A 258 7.16 -45.24 19.33
CA VAL A 258 6.06 -46.23 19.31
C VAL A 258 6.10 -47.10 18.04
N TRP A 259 6.71 -46.61 16.96
CA TRP A 259 6.79 -47.30 15.67
C TRP A 259 8.08 -48.12 15.48
N GLN A 260 9.01 -48.12 16.44
CA GLN A 260 10.17 -49.03 16.43
C GLN A 260 9.90 -50.35 17.18
N HIS A 261 8.88 -50.40 18.03
CA HIS A 261 8.60 -51.57 18.86
C HIS A 261 7.61 -52.59 18.27
N GLU A 262 6.93 -52.26 17.16
CA GLU A 262 6.01 -53.19 16.47
C GLU A 262 6.66 -54.01 15.34
N SER A 263 7.91 -53.74 14.97
CA SER A 263 8.62 -54.53 13.94
C SER A 263 9.46 -55.70 14.49
N GLU A 264 9.50 -55.92 15.80
CA GLU A 264 10.34 -56.97 16.43
C GLU A 264 9.56 -58.05 17.19
N THR A 265 8.23 -58.09 17.10
CA THR A 265 7.41 -59.12 17.79
C THR A 265 6.54 -59.97 16.86
N GLU A 266 7.03 -60.22 15.63
CA GLU A 266 6.60 -61.38 14.84
C GLU A 266 7.83 -62.14 14.35
N GLY A 267 8.28 -63.10 15.17
CA GLY A 267 9.28 -64.12 14.87
C GLY A 267 8.90 -65.42 15.55
#